data_AF-A0A4Q9QV39-F1
#
_entry.id   AF-A0A4Q9QV39-F1
#
_cell.length_a   1.000
_cell.length_b   1.000
_cell.length_c   1.000
_cell.angle_alpha   90.00
_cell.angle_beta   90.00
_cell.angle_gamma   90.00
#
_symmetry.space_group_name_H-M   'P 1'
#
loop_
_entity.id
_entity.type
_entity.pdbx_description
1 polymer ?
#
loop_
_entity_poly.entity_id
_entity_poly.type
_entity_poly.pdbx_seq_one_letter_code
_entity_poly.pdbx_strand_id
1 'polypeptide(L)'
;MSYRHLIALFAPLAFVLPAAAAEPWTPQAKATFVQECVKGAQSDHSQAQLTAFCDCAATKVSEEFSEAEMVEMSRQSPPDPALQQRLMTASSSCNEKLQ
;
A
#
# COMPACT_ATOMS: atom_id res chain seq x y z
N MET A 1 13.69 -16.96 -57.36
CA MET A 1 13.23 -17.96 -56.38
C MET A 1 12.42 -17.25 -55.31
N SER A 2 11.13 -17.54 -55.25
CA SER A 2 10.22 -17.05 -54.21
C SER A 2 10.49 -17.84 -52.93
N TYR A 3 10.76 -17.17 -51.80
CA TYR A 3 10.58 -17.77 -50.49
C TYR A 3 9.61 -16.93 -49.67
N ARG A 4 8.47 -17.58 -49.45
CA ARG A 4 7.29 -17.15 -48.72
C ARG A 4 7.61 -16.98 -47.24
N HIS A 5 7.11 -15.87 -46.70
CA HIS A 5 6.55 -15.70 -45.36
C HIS A 5 7.00 -16.70 -44.28
N LEU A 6 7.93 -16.27 -43.42
CA LEU A 6 7.97 -16.75 -42.03
C LEU A 6 7.66 -15.57 -41.13
N ILE A 7 6.36 -15.33 -40.95
CA ILE A 7 5.86 -14.55 -39.83
C ILE A 7 6.14 -15.39 -38.58
N ALA A 8 7.23 -15.07 -37.89
CA ALA A 8 7.49 -15.55 -36.54
C ALA A 8 6.63 -14.73 -35.57
N LEU A 9 5.36 -15.12 -35.43
CA LEU A 9 4.63 -14.89 -34.18
C LEU A 9 5.23 -15.86 -33.16
N PHE A 10 5.63 -15.40 -31.97
CA PHE A 10 5.26 -16.05 -30.70
C PHE A 10 5.74 -15.21 -29.50
N ALA A 11 4.74 -14.71 -28.78
CA ALA A 11 4.66 -14.36 -27.36
C ALA A 11 5.65 -13.32 -26.79
N PRO A 12 5.18 -12.10 -26.41
CA PRO A 12 5.87 -11.37 -25.36
C PRO A 12 5.81 -12.23 -24.09
N LEU A 13 6.96 -12.51 -23.49
CA LEU A 13 7.08 -12.97 -22.11
C LEU A 13 6.57 -11.83 -21.22
N ALA A 14 5.24 -11.69 -21.14
CA ALA A 14 4.63 -11.04 -19.99
C ALA A 14 4.99 -11.93 -18.80
N PHE A 15 5.93 -11.46 -17.99
CA PHE A 15 6.07 -11.92 -16.62
C PHE A 15 4.71 -11.68 -15.96
N VAL A 16 3.84 -12.68 -16.01
CA VAL A 16 2.73 -12.82 -15.08
C VAL A 16 3.41 -13.19 -13.77
N LEU A 17 3.94 -12.18 -13.07
CA LEU A 17 4.21 -12.32 -11.66
C LEU A 17 2.90 -12.87 -11.10
N PRO A 18 2.89 -14.06 -10.46
CA PRO A 18 1.73 -14.41 -9.67
C PRO A 18 1.57 -13.22 -8.74
N ALA A 19 0.46 -12.51 -8.86
CA ALA A 19 0.07 -11.57 -7.84
C ALA A 19 0.06 -12.43 -6.58
N ALA A 20 1.14 -12.36 -5.80
CA ALA A 20 1.14 -12.88 -4.45
C ALA A 20 -0.06 -12.16 -3.87
N ALA A 21 -1.16 -12.89 -3.70
CA ALA A 21 -2.35 -12.35 -3.08
C ALA A 21 -1.82 -11.67 -1.83
N ALA A 22 -2.02 -10.36 -1.71
CA ALA A 22 -1.55 -9.64 -0.54
C ALA A 22 -2.17 -10.38 0.65
N GLU A 23 -1.33 -11.07 1.41
CA GLU A 23 -1.79 -11.87 2.53
C GLU A 23 -2.57 -10.90 3.43
N PRO A 24 -3.77 -11.29 3.90
CA PRO A 24 -4.54 -10.42 4.77
C PRO A 24 -3.68 -10.06 5.96
N TRP A 25 -3.60 -8.77 6.26
CA TRP A 25 -2.75 -8.32 7.35
C TRP A 25 -3.11 -9.03 8.64
N THR A 26 -2.09 -9.48 9.35
CA THR A 26 -2.20 -10.01 10.69
C THR A 26 -2.75 -8.94 11.63
N PRO A 27 -3.47 -9.33 12.70
CA PRO A 27 -3.91 -8.38 13.72
C PRO A 27 -2.75 -7.58 14.33
N GLN A 28 -1.58 -8.22 14.46
CA GLN A 28 -0.37 -7.58 14.97
C GLN A 28 0.15 -6.52 14.00
N ALA A 29 0.22 -6.79 12.69
CA ALA A 29 0.66 -5.79 11.72
C ALA A 29 -0.27 -4.58 11.67
N LYS A 30 -1.59 -4.79 11.72
CA LYS A 30 -2.56 -3.68 11.85
C LYS A 30 -2.31 -2.87 13.10
N ALA A 31 -2.15 -3.51 14.27
CA ALA A 31 -1.89 -2.82 15.52
C ALA A 31 -0.58 -2.01 15.48
N THR A 32 0.49 -2.57 14.92
CA THR A 32 1.77 -1.86 14.74
C THR A 32 1.63 -0.66 13.83
N PHE A 33 0.91 -0.79 12.70
CA PHE A 33 0.64 0.34 11.82
C PHE A 33 -0.11 1.45 12.54
N VAL A 34 -1.18 1.12 13.29
CA VAL A 34 -1.96 2.11 14.04
C VAL A 34 -1.09 2.83 15.06
N GLN A 35 -0.26 2.09 15.81
CA GLN A 35 0.65 2.66 16.80
C GLN A 35 1.64 3.65 16.17
N GLU A 36 2.29 3.27 15.05
CA GLU A 36 3.24 4.16 14.37
C GLU A 36 2.54 5.34 13.68
N CYS A 37 1.34 5.13 13.13
CA CYS A 37 0.50 6.21 12.58
C CYS A 37 0.16 7.25 13.66
N VAL A 38 -0.32 6.82 14.83
CA VAL A 38 -0.66 7.71 15.95
C VAL A 38 0.58 8.43 16.47
N LYS A 39 1.71 7.73 16.59
CA LYS A 39 2.98 8.30 17.06
C LYS A 39 3.57 9.30 16.07
N GLY A 40 3.41 9.05 14.77
CA GLY A 40 3.83 9.96 13.70
C GLY A 40 2.88 11.14 13.48
N ALA A 41 1.62 11.00 13.87
CA ALA A 41 0.61 12.04 13.77
C ALA A 41 0.82 13.12 14.86
N GLN A 42 1.81 13.98 14.65
CA GLN A 42 1.90 15.25 15.37
C GLN A 42 0.80 16.18 14.85
N SER A 43 -0.33 16.24 15.55
CA SER A 43 -1.47 17.08 15.17
C SER A 43 -2.14 17.67 16.41
N ASP A 44 -2.92 18.72 16.19
CA ASP A 44 -3.77 19.34 17.23
C ASP A 44 -5.03 18.52 17.55
N HIS A 45 -5.20 17.33 16.95
CA HIS A 45 -6.35 16.46 17.18
C HIS A 45 -6.21 15.65 18.48
N SER A 46 -7.35 15.27 19.05
CA SER A 46 -7.37 14.43 20.25
C SER A 46 -6.82 13.02 19.97
N GLN A 47 -6.29 12.37 21.00
CA GLN A 47 -5.83 10.98 20.93
C GLN A 47 -6.91 10.04 20.38
N ALA A 48 -8.18 10.27 20.73
CA ALA A 48 -9.30 9.46 20.26
C ALA A 48 -9.54 9.63 18.75
N GLN A 49 -9.52 10.86 18.24
CA GLN A 49 -9.65 11.15 16.80
C GLN A 49 -8.49 10.55 16.01
N LEU A 50 -7.25 10.70 16.49
CA LEU A 50 -6.07 10.11 15.86
C LEU A 50 -6.15 8.58 15.81
N THR A 51 -6.59 7.95 16.89
CA THR A 51 -6.75 6.50 16.94
C THR A 51 -7.81 6.05 15.93
N ALA A 52 -8.97 6.71 15.89
CA ALA A 52 -10.04 6.40 14.94
C ALA A 52 -9.60 6.59 13.47
N PHE A 53 -8.83 7.64 13.18
CA PHE A 53 -8.24 7.86 11.87
C PHE A 53 -7.26 6.74 11.51
N CYS A 54 -6.32 6.41 12.40
CA CYS A 54 -5.29 5.41 12.14
C CYS A 54 -5.87 4.00 12.03
N ASP A 55 -6.91 3.65 12.79
CA ASP A 55 -7.64 2.38 12.65
C ASP A 55 -8.36 2.28 11.29
N CYS A 56 -9.00 3.37 10.86
CA CYS A 56 -9.61 3.45 9.54
C CYS A 56 -8.54 3.32 8.43
N ALA A 57 -7.44 4.05 8.57
CA ALA A 57 -6.33 4.00 7.64
C ALA A 57 -5.72 2.59 7.58
N ALA A 58 -5.50 1.92 8.71
CA ALA A 58 -5.00 0.54 8.74
C ALA A 58 -5.90 -0.42 7.96
N THR A 59 -7.22 -0.22 8.03
CA THR A 59 -8.19 -1.02 7.27
C THR A 59 -8.04 -0.75 5.77
N LYS A 60 -8.07 0.52 5.35
CA LYS A 60 -7.97 0.90 3.93
C LYS A 60 -6.63 0.53 3.31
N VAL A 61 -5.54 0.76 4.04
CA VAL A 61 -4.19 0.40 3.60
C VAL A 61 -4.05 -1.12 3.49
N SER A 62 -4.61 -1.89 4.43
CA SER A 62 -4.58 -3.36 4.33
C SER A 62 -5.38 -3.94 3.16
N GLU A 63 -6.31 -3.17 2.57
CA GLU A 63 -7.05 -3.58 1.37
C GLU A 63 -6.23 -3.38 0.08
N GLU A 64 -5.25 -2.47 0.09
CA GLU A 64 -4.50 -2.06 -1.10
C GLU A 64 -3.00 -2.38 -1.06
N PHE A 65 -2.44 -2.63 0.12
CA PHE A 65 -1.02 -2.85 0.34
C PHE A 65 -0.78 -4.19 1.04
N SER A 66 0.28 -4.88 0.65
CA SER A 66 0.78 -6.00 1.44
C SER A 66 1.60 -5.51 2.64
N GLU A 67 1.68 -6.31 3.71
CA GLU A 67 2.57 -6.00 4.84
C GLU A 67 4.03 -5.82 4.37
N ALA A 68 4.48 -6.65 3.44
CA ALA A 68 5.83 -6.60 2.90
C ALA A 68 6.11 -5.28 2.16
N GLU A 69 5.14 -4.78 1.39
CA GLU A 69 5.24 -3.49 0.69
C GLU A 69 5.34 -2.32 1.68
N MET A 70 4.56 -2.35 2.76
CA MET A 70 4.65 -1.35 3.83
C MET A 70 5.99 -1.39 4.57
N VAL A 71 6.48 -2.60 4.89
CA VAL A 71 7.79 -2.78 5.53
C VAL A 71 8.90 -2.26 4.62
N GLU A 72 8.85 -2.58 3.33
CA GLU A 72 9.83 -2.09 2.36
C GLU A 72 9.81 -0.56 2.27
N MET A 73 8.62 0.04 2.15
CA MET A 73 8.48 1.50 2.13
C MET A 73 9.03 2.15 3.41
N SER A 74 8.80 1.56 4.58
CA SER A 74 9.32 2.08 5.86
C SER A 74 10.85 2.05 6.00
N ARG A 75 11.54 1.22 5.22
CA ARG A 75 13.02 1.13 5.20
C ARG A 75 13.66 2.14 4.26
N GLN A 76 12.88 2.72 3.36
CA GLN A 76 13.35 3.67 2.36
C GLN A 76 13.54 5.06 2.99
N SER A 77 14.56 5.78 2.54
CA SER A 77 14.84 7.15 2.98
C SER A 77 15.46 7.95 1.83
N PRO A 78 14.67 8.80 1.12
CA PRO A 78 13.22 8.99 1.29
C PRO A 78 12.41 7.79 0.77
N PRO A 79 11.15 7.61 1.23
CA PRO A 79 10.22 6.65 0.65
C PRO A 79 9.97 6.91 -0.84
N ASP A 80 9.66 5.85 -1.58
CA ASP A 80 9.19 5.97 -2.96
C ASP A 80 7.97 6.90 -3.03
N PRO A 81 8.02 8.00 -3.82
CA PRO A 81 6.94 8.98 -3.88
C PRO A 81 5.60 8.41 -4.36
N ALA A 82 5.62 7.41 -5.25
CA ALA A 82 4.40 6.80 -5.76
C ALA A 82 3.75 5.90 -4.69
N LEU A 83 4.54 5.14 -3.93
CA LEU A 83 4.03 4.39 -2.78
C LEU A 83 3.45 5.31 -1.71
N GLN A 84 4.16 6.39 -1.39
CA GLN A 84 3.70 7.39 -0.43
C GLN A 84 2.38 8.05 -0.89
N GLN A 85 2.27 8.42 -2.16
CA GLN A 85 1.05 9.02 -2.71
C GLN A 85 -0.14 8.04 -2.66
N ARG A 86 0.08 6.76 -2.97
CA ARG A 86 -0.95 5.72 -2.85
C ARG A 86 -1.39 5.56 -1.39
N LEU A 87 -0.45 5.54 -0.44
CA LEU A 87 -0.75 5.43 0.99
C LEU A 87 -1.64 6.59 1.46
N MET A 88 -1.28 7.81 1.08
CA MET A 88 -2.07 9.00 1.40
C MET A 88 -3.46 8.94 0.75
N THR A 89 -3.56 8.43 -0.47
CA THR A 89 -4.83 8.28 -1.17
C THR A 89 -5.74 7.26 -0.47
N ALA A 90 -5.22 6.07 -0.14
CA ALA A 90 -5.96 5.03 0.58
C ALA A 90 -6.49 5.53 1.94
N SER A 91 -5.68 6.29 2.66
CA SER A 91 -6.04 6.85 3.98
C SER A 91 -6.92 8.12 3.92
N SER A 92 -6.96 8.84 2.79
CA SER A 92 -7.67 10.12 2.69
C SER A 92 -9.17 10.05 2.98
N SER A 93 -9.80 8.90 2.69
CA SER A 93 -11.21 8.66 3.00
C SER A 93 -11.50 8.67 4.51
N CYS A 94 -10.48 8.50 5.35
CA CYS A 94 -10.59 8.49 6.80
C CYS A 94 -10.50 9.88 7.43
N ASN A 95 -10.23 10.94 6.67
CA ASN A 95 -10.04 12.31 7.19
C ASN A 95 -11.27 12.82 7.97
N GLU A 96 -12.46 12.30 7.69
CA GLU A 96 -13.68 12.56 8.47
C GLU A 96 -13.55 12.19 9.96
N LYS A 97 -12.65 11.28 10.32
CA LYS A 97 -12.40 10.88 11.73
C LYS A 97 -11.60 11.92 12.52
N LEU A 98 -11.02 12.90 11.82
CA LEU A 98 -10.26 14.01 12.40
C LEU A 98 -11.11 15.28 12.58
N GLN A 99 -12.37 15.27 12.16
CA GLN A 99 -13.30 16.40 12.28
C GLN A 99 -13.92 16.49 13.69
#